data_AF-A0A2V8Z1M7-F1
#
_entry.id   AF-A0A2V8Z1M7-F1
#
_cell.length_a   1.000
_cell.length_b   1.000
_cell.length_c   1.000
_cell.angle_alpha   90.00
_cell.angle_beta   90.00
_cell.angle_gamma   90.00
#
_symmetry.space_group_name_H-M   'P 1'
#
loop_
_entity.id
_entity.type
_entity.pdbx_description
1 polymer ?
#
loop_
_entity_poly.entity_id
_entity_poly.type
_entity_poly.pdbx_seq_one_letter_code
_entity_poly.pdbx_strand_id
1 'polypeptide(L)' 'MRVRQALRAELEEFAGRERRKLGNVAEVILEWGFEQLKAAGSIDRLLKYKIRVSPAHPERQ' A
#
# COMPACT_ATOMS: atom_id res chain seq x y z
N MET A 1 11.31 -7.69 11.31
CA MET A 1 10.66 -8.05 10.04
C MET A 1 11.71 -8.02 8.94
N ARG A 2 11.83 -9.06 8.10
CA ARG A 2 12.80 -9.09 6.99
C ARG A 2 12.08 -8.73 5.70
N VAL A 3 12.55 -7.69 5.01
CA VAL A 3 12.03 -7.26 3.71
C VAL A 3 13.02 -7.69 2.62
N ARG A 4 12.53 -8.06 1.44
CA ARG A 4 13.39 -8.38 0.29
C ARG A 4 14.13 -7.12 -0.13
N GLN A 5 15.43 -7.24 -0.47
CA GLN A 5 16.25 -6.05 -0.79
C GLN A 5 15.75 -5.28 -2.01
N ALA A 6 15.22 -5.98 -3.02
CA ALA A 6 14.60 -5.33 -4.18
C ALA A 6 13.43 -4.42 -3.77
N LEU A 7 12.50 -4.93 -2.95
CA LEU A 7 11.37 -4.16 -2.45
C LEU A 7 11.83 -2.96 -1.59
N ARG A 8 12.90 -3.13 -0.80
CA ARG A 8 13.47 -2.01 -0.02
C ARG A 8 14.00 -0.91 -0.93
N ALA A 9 14.75 -1.26 -1.98
CA ALA A 9 15.27 -0.29 -2.92
C ALA A 9 14.15 0.49 -3.62
N GLU A 10 13.09 -0.20 -4.06
CA GLU A 10 11.92 0.45 -4.65
C GLU A 10 11.23 1.42 -3.67
N LEU A 11 11.05 1.02 -2.41
CA LEU A 11 10.48 1.90 -1.38
C LEU A 11 11.36 3.12 -1.08
N GLU A 12 12.69 2.97 -1.13
CA GLU A 12 13.63 4.07 -0.96
C GLU A 12 13.54 5.07 -2.11
N GLU A 13 13.37 4.60 -3.35
CA GLU A 13 13.12 5.48 -4.50
C GLU A 13 11.82 6.27 -4.35
N PHE A 14 10.73 5.62 -3.94
CA PHE A 14 9.45 6.30 -3.67
C PHE A 14 9.59 7.35 -2.57
N ALA A 15 10.24 6.99 -1.46
CA ALA A 15 10.51 7.91 -0.36
C ALA A 15 11.34 9.12 -0.81
N GLY A 16 12.35 8.90 -1.66
CA GLY A 16 13.16 9.95 -2.28
C GLY A 16 12.32 10.91 -3.12
N ARG A 17 11.41 10.39 -3.97
CA ARG A 17 10.49 11.21 -4.79
C ARG A 17 9.54 12.05 -3.94
N GLU A 18 9.04 11.49 -2.84
CA GLU A 18 8.15 12.19 -1.91
C GLU A 18 8.89 13.11 -0.93
N ARG A 19 10.23 13.14 -0.95
CA ARG A 19 11.07 13.86 0.02
C ARG A 19 10.77 13.45 1.47
N ARG A 20 10.45 12.16 1.68
CA ARG A 20 10.14 11.56 2.98
C ARG A 20 11.22 10.55 3.37
N LYS A 21 11.31 10.26 4.66
CA LYS A 21 12.12 9.13 5.15
C LYS A 21 11.43 7.82 4.77
N LEU A 22 12.20 6.79 4.44
CA LEU A 22 11.70 5.44 4.20
C LEU A 22 10.78 4.94 5.32
N GLY A 23 11.13 5.22 6.58
CA GLY A 23 10.32 4.84 7.74
C GLY A 23 8.90 5.40 7.70
N ASN A 24 8.74 6.67 7.35
CA ASN A 24 7.42 7.33 7.28
C ASN A 24 6.57 6.75 6.13
N VAL A 25 7.19 6.46 4.99
CA VAL A 25 6.49 5.81 3.86
C VAL A 25 6.06 4.39 4.23
N ALA A 26 6.95 3.64 4.89
CA ALA A 26 6.64 2.30 5.35
C ALA A 26 5.52 2.30 6.40
N GLU A 27 5.50 3.27 7.30
CA GLU A 27 4.44 3.44 8.31
C GLU A 27 3.08 3.64 7.66
N VAL A 28 2.96 4.59 6.72
CA VAL A 28 1.71 4.86 5.99
C VAL A 28 1.24 3.64 5.20
N ILE A 29 2.15 2.94 4.51
CA ILE A 29 1.81 1.74 3.73
C ILE A 29 1.36 0.61 4.66
N LEU A 30 1.99 0.43 5.82
CA LEU A 30 1.62 -0.61 6.78
C LEU A 30 0.27 -0.33 7.42
N GLU A 31 0.01 0.91 7.82
CA GLU A 31 -1.29 1.32 8.36
C GLU A 31 -2.39 1.05 7.35
N TRP A 32 -2.24 1.58 6.13
CA TRP A 32 -3.21 1.37 5.06
C TRP A 32 -3.38 -0.12 4.73
N GLY A 33 -2.29 -0.87 4.57
CA GLY A 33 -2.34 -2.31 4.28
C GLY A 33 -3.06 -3.11 5.37
N PHE A 34 -2.92 -2.69 6.63
CA PHE A 34 -3.63 -3.31 7.75
C PHE A 34 -5.12 -2.97 7.76
N GLU A 35 -5.51 -1.74 7.42
CA GLU A 35 -6.93 -1.39 7.23
C GLU A 35 -7.58 -2.23 6.13
N GLN A 36 -6.89 -2.42 5.01
CA GLN A 36 -7.37 -3.28 3.93
C GLN A 36 -7.47 -4.75 4.37
N LEU A 37 -6.52 -5.24 5.16
CA LEU A 37 -6.59 -6.57 5.74
C LEU A 37 -7.81 -6.72 6.67
N LYS A 38 -8.07 -5.75 7.54
CA LYS A 38 -9.27 -5.74 8.39
C LYS A 38 -10.55 -5.78 7.56
N ALA A 39 -10.64 -4.96 6.52
CA ALA A 39 -11.81 -4.92 5.63
C ALA A 39 -12.00 -6.24 4.86
N ALA A 40 -10.92 -6.87 4.41
CA ALA A 40 -10.98 -8.15 3.72
C ALA A 40 -11.32 -9.34 4.65
N GLY A 41 -10.96 -9.25 5.94
CA GLY A 41 -11.21 -10.26 6.98
C GLY A 41 -10.28 -11.48 6.93
N SER A 42 -9.44 -11.63 5.89
CA SER A 42 -8.36 -12.61 5.83
C SER A 42 -7.32 -12.23 4.78
N ILE A 43 -6.11 -12.79 4.91
CA ILE A 43 -5.03 -12.61 3.93
C ILE A 43 -5.43 -13.18 2.57
N ASP A 44 -6.05 -14.38 2.52
CA ASP A 44 -6.53 -14.97 1.27
C ASP A 44 -7.54 -14.07 0.54
N ARG A 45 -8.48 -13.46 1.28
CA ARG A 45 -9.45 -12.52 0.71
C ARG A 45 -8.76 -11.24 0.24
N LEU A 46 -7.81 -10.71 0.99
CA LEU A 46 -7.03 -9.54 0.60
C LEU A 46 -6.27 -9.78 -0.72
N LEU A 47 -5.64 -10.95 -0.85
CA LEU A 47 -4.91 -11.34 -2.06
C LEU A 47 -5.83 -11.67 -3.24
N LYS A 48 -7.03 -12.21 -2.99
CA LYS A 48 -8.03 -12.50 -4.02
C LYS A 48 -8.64 -11.23 -4.61
N TYR A 49 -8.84 -10.20 -3.78
CA TYR A 49 -9.48 -8.94 -4.16
C TYR A 49 -8.49 -7.79 -4.34
N LYS A 50 -7.21 -8.08 -4.65
CA LYS A 50 -6.15 -7.07 -4.89
C LYS A 50 -6.75 -5.80 -5.47
N ILE A 51 -6.69 -4.73 -4.68
CA ILE A 51 -7.21 -3.37 -4.91
C ILE A 51 -8.15 -3.35 -6.11
N ARG A 52 -9.46 -3.53 -5.89
CA ARG A 52 -10.41 -2.98 -6.85
C ARG A 52 -10.07 -1.50 -6.92
N VAL A 53 -9.36 -1.10 -7.97
CA VAL A 53 -9.37 0.29 -8.41
C VAL A 53 -10.85 0.54 -8.64
N SER A 54 -11.54 1.14 -7.66
CA SER A 54 -12.87 1.65 -7.92
C SER A 54 -12.67 2.55 -9.13
N PRO A 55 -13.29 2.28 -10.29
CA PRO A 55 -13.36 3.29 -11.32
C PRO A 55 -14.09 4.43 -10.63
N ALA A 56 -13.35 5.50 -10.33
CA ALA A 56 -13.92 6.70 -9.76
C ALA A 56 -15.10 7.06 -10.67
N HIS A 57 -16.31 6.95 -10.14
CA HIS A 57 -17.52 7.32 -10.82
C HIS A 57 -17.42 8.83 -11.10
N PRO A 58 -17.30 9.29 -12.35
CA PRO A 58 -17.41 10.70 -12.63
C PRO A 58 -18.90 11.02 -12.77
N GLU A 59 -19.68 10.96 -11.69
CA GLU A 59 -20.96 11.68 -11.66
C GLU A 59 -20.68 13.12 -11.29
N ARG A 60 -20.31 13.86 -12.33
CA ARG A 60 -20.61 15.28 -12.46
C ARG A 60 -20.95 15.56 -13.92
N GLN A 61 -22.22 15.36 -14.27
CA GLN A 61 -23.05 16.27 -15.08
C GLN A 61 -24.48 15.76 -15.16
#